data_AF-A0A8B9QA84-F1
#
_entry.id   AF-A0A8B9QA84-F1
#
_cell.length_a   1.000
_cell.length_b   1.000
_cell.length_c   1.000
_cell.angle_alpha   90.00
_cell.angle_beta   90.00
_cell.angle_gamma   90.00
#
_symmetry.space_group_name_H-M   'P 1'
#
loop_
_entity.id
_entity.type
_entity.pdbx_description
1 polymer ?
#
loop_
_entity_poly.entity_id
_entity_poly.type
_entity_poly.pdbx_seq_one_letter_code
_entity_poly.pdbx_strand_id
1 'polypeptide(L)'
;MNLPDALGSGLLLAAISRLAVLPHWEVVGWGPDCPDVEFCGYCITHPSESKINFRIQTRGALPAIEPFRKGLNDLMGVCQHVLNTFERSMKEYRAQREEEMQ
;
A
#
# COMPACT_ATOMS: atom_id res chain seq x y z
N MET A 1 -15.54 -4.86 8.38
CA MET A 1 -14.12 -4.65 7.97
C MET A 1 -13.62 -3.50 8.82
N ASN A 2 -12.74 -3.75 9.80
CA ASN A 2 -12.30 -2.68 10.69
C ASN A 2 -11.21 -1.85 10.00
N LEU A 3 -11.14 -0.55 10.30
CA LEU A 3 -10.10 0.37 9.81
C LEU A 3 -8.65 -0.17 9.91
N PRO A 4 -8.22 -0.86 11.00
CA PRO A 4 -6.91 -1.49 11.07
C PRO A 4 -6.68 -2.63 10.07
N ASP A 5 -7.72 -3.40 9.72
CA ASP A 5 -7.62 -4.45 8.70
C ASP A 5 -7.41 -3.85 7.31
N ALA A 6 -8.12 -2.76 7.00
CA ALA A 6 -8.01 -2.05 5.72
C ALA A 6 -6.65 -1.35 5.56
N LEU A 7 -6.12 -0.77 6.63
CA LEU A 7 -4.78 -0.16 6.62
C LEU A 7 -3.66 -1.20 6.53
N GLY A 8 -3.76 -2.30 7.27
CA GLY A 8 -2.78 -3.38 7.23
C GLY A 8 -2.72 -4.07 5.86
N SER A 9 -3.90 -4.43 5.33
CA SER A 9 -4.01 -5.01 3.99
C SER A 9 -3.58 -4.02 2.90
N GLY A 10 -3.92 -2.74 3.02
CA GLY A 10 -3.49 -1.68 2.09
C GLY A 10 -1.98 -1.44 2.08
N LEU A 11 -1.32 -1.46 3.25
CA LEU A 11 0.15 -1.36 3.35
C LEU A 11 0.85 -2.58 2.74
N LEU A 12 0.32 -3.78 2.99
CA LEU A 12 0.86 -5.01 2.42
C LEU A 12 0.59 -5.09 0.91
N LEU A 13 -0.60 -4.70 0.44
CA LEU A 13 -0.90 -4.59 -0.99
C LEU A 13 -0.07 -3.49 -1.65
N ALA A 14 0.18 -2.33 -1.03
CA ALA A 14 1.06 -1.33 -1.63
C ALA A 14 2.52 -1.83 -1.73
N ALA A 15 2.96 -2.65 -0.76
CA ALA A 15 4.24 -3.33 -0.81
C ALA A 15 4.29 -4.47 -1.85
N ILE A 16 3.17 -5.15 -2.12
CA ILE A 16 3.10 -6.34 -2.98
C ILE A 16 2.60 -6.03 -4.41
N SER A 17 1.79 -5.00 -4.64
CA SER A 17 1.06 -4.76 -5.90
C SER A 17 1.91 -4.19 -7.04
N ARG A 18 3.23 -4.11 -6.88
CA ARG A 18 4.14 -4.03 -8.03
C ARG A 18 4.70 -5.39 -8.48
N LEU A 19 4.32 -6.49 -7.82
CA LEU A 19 4.57 -7.86 -8.23
C LEU A 19 3.38 -8.39 -9.02
N ALA A 20 3.39 -8.11 -10.33
CA ALA A 20 2.61 -8.91 -11.25
C ALA A 20 3.21 -10.33 -11.31
N VAL A 21 2.45 -11.28 -10.77
CA VAL A 21 2.37 -12.70 -11.16
C VAL A 21 3.63 -13.55 -10.98
N LEU A 22 3.80 -14.17 -9.80
CA LEU A 22 4.45 -15.48 -9.71
C LEU A 22 3.79 -16.37 -8.63
N PRO A 23 3.43 -17.64 -8.96
CA PRO A 23 2.69 -18.53 -8.08
C PRO A 23 3.64 -19.50 -7.35
N HIS A 24 4.46 -19.04 -6.41
CA HIS A 24 5.07 -19.94 -5.44
C HIS A 24 5.60 -19.15 -4.23
N TRP A 25 5.34 -19.67 -3.04
CA TRP A 25 5.55 -19.07 -1.72
C TRP A 25 7.02 -19.08 -1.27
N GLU A 26 7.97 -18.94 -2.19
CA GLU A 26 9.35 -18.69 -1.81
C GLU A 26 9.48 -17.27 -1.27
N VAL A 27 10.34 -17.10 -0.26
CA VAL A 27 10.75 -15.82 0.32
C VAL A 27 11.24 -14.93 -0.82
N VAL A 28 10.32 -14.16 -1.41
CA VAL A 28 10.62 -13.20 -2.46
C VAL A 28 11.51 -12.18 -1.79
N GLY A 29 12.82 -12.27 -2.05
CA GLY A 29 13.72 -11.17 -1.79
C GLY A 29 13.08 -9.94 -2.40
N TRP A 30 12.80 -8.95 -1.54
CA TRP A 30 12.18 -7.69 -1.93
C TRP A 30 12.85 -7.20 -3.20
N GLY A 31 12.05 -6.96 -4.24
CA GLY A 31 12.55 -6.52 -5.54
C GLY A 31 13.43 -5.27 -5.43
N PRO A 32 14.01 -4.78 -6.54
CA PRO A 32 14.98 -3.69 -6.55
C PRO A 32 14.50 -2.37 -5.92
N ASP A 33 13.20 -2.23 -5.66
CA ASP A 33 12.59 -1.07 -5.01
C ASP A 33 12.86 -1.02 -3.48
N CYS A 34 13.18 -2.15 -2.82
CA CYS A 34 13.50 -2.27 -1.39
C CYS A 34 14.59 -3.31 -1.08
N PRO A 35 15.82 -3.16 -1.61
CA PRO A 35 16.90 -4.15 -1.47
C PRO A 35 17.35 -4.36 -0.01
N ASP A 36 17.06 -3.37 0.85
CA ASP A 36 17.47 -3.35 2.24
C ASP A 36 16.45 -3.99 3.19
N VAL A 37 15.30 -4.47 2.71
CA VAL A 37 14.31 -5.15 3.56
C VAL A 37 14.41 -6.67 3.35
N GLU A 38 14.65 -7.41 4.42
CA GLU A 38 14.69 -8.86 4.41
C GLU A 38 13.30 -9.47 4.63
N PHE A 39 12.54 -8.88 5.55
CA PHE A 39 11.22 -9.34 5.93
C PHE A 39 10.35 -8.15 6.31
N CYS A 40 9.09 -8.16 5.88
CA CYS A 40 8.08 -7.24 6.38
C CYS A 40 6.74 -7.96 6.49
N GLY A 41 6.05 -7.78 7.61
CA GLY A 41 4.73 -8.37 7.83
C GLY A 41 3.98 -7.67 8.96
N TYR A 42 2.66 -7.85 8.99
CA TYR A 42 1.81 -7.35 10.07
C TYR A 42 0.97 -8.48 10.68
N CYS A 43 0.62 -8.35 11.95
CA CYS A 43 -0.27 -9.28 12.64
C CYS A 43 -1.23 -8.50 13.54
N ILE A 44 -2.50 -8.87 13.53
CA ILE A 44 -3.53 -8.36 14.44
C ILE A 44 -3.57 -9.31 15.64
N THR A 45 -3.36 -8.79 16.85
CA THR A 45 -3.36 -9.60 18.09
C THR A 45 -4.72 -10.21 18.36
N HIS A 46 -5.76 -9.43 18.14
CA HIS A 46 -7.14 -9.86 18.31
C HIS A 46 -8.06 -9.00 17.45
N PRO A 47 -9.04 -9.56 16.72
CA PRO A 47 -9.90 -8.81 15.80
C PRO A 47 -10.76 -7.72 16.48
N SER A 48 -10.95 -7.81 17.80
CA SER A 48 -11.63 -6.77 18.60
C SER A 48 -10.71 -5.64 19.06
N GLU A 49 -9.38 -5.80 18.93
CA GLU A 49 -8.41 -4.76 19.25
C GLU A 49 -8.01 -4.01 18.00
N SER A 50 -8.07 -2.68 18.04
CA SER A 50 -7.62 -1.81 16.96
C SER A 50 -6.11 -1.61 16.95
N LYS A 51 -5.35 -2.69 17.14
CA LYS A 51 -3.87 -2.69 17.21
C LYS A 51 -3.30 -3.66 16.19
N ILE A 52 -2.24 -3.22 15.52
CA ILE A 52 -1.46 -4.05 14.59
C ILE A 52 0.00 -4.08 15.05
N ASN A 53 0.61 -5.25 15.00
CA ASN A 53 2.05 -5.40 15.18
C ASN A 53 2.71 -5.44 13.81
N PHE A 54 3.54 -4.45 13.52
CA PHE A 54 4.32 -4.40 12.29
C PHE A 54 5.74 -4.88 12.57
N ARG A 55 6.23 -5.85 11.81
CA ARG A 55 7.59 -6.38 11.94
C ARG A 55 8.34 -6.16 10.64
N ILE A 56 9.44 -5.44 10.72
CA ILE A 56 10.36 -5.19 9.61
C ILE A 56 11.74 -5.67 10.04
N GLN A 57 12.37 -6.45 9.18
CA GLN A 57 13.78 -6.82 9.30
C GLN A 57 14.50 -6.26 8.09
N THR A 58 15.57 -5.52 8.32
CA THR A 58 16.41 -4.95 7.27
C THR A 58 17.68 -5.77 7.08
N ARG A 59 18.16 -5.85 5.84
CA ARG A 59 19.46 -6.42 5.49
C ARG A 59 20.53 -5.38 5.79
N GLY A 60 21.37 -5.62 6.79
CA GLY A 60 22.51 -4.76 7.12
C GLY A 60 22.22 -3.71 8.20
N ALA A 61 23.00 -2.62 8.20
CA ALA A 61 23.01 -1.62 9.28
C ALA A 61 21.93 -0.52 9.17
N LEU A 62 21.10 -0.56 8.12
CA LEU A 62 20.05 0.45 7.92
C LEU A 62 18.93 0.26 8.94
N PRO A 63 18.52 1.33 9.66
CA PRO A 63 17.45 1.23 10.63
C PRO A 63 16.12 1.02 9.91
N ALA A 64 15.32 0.06 10.39
CA ALA A 64 14.04 -0.33 9.78
C ALA A 64 12.98 0.80 9.71
N ILE A 65 13.22 1.92 10.41
CA ILE A 65 12.37 3.11 10.34
C ILE A 65 12.40 3.79 8.96
N GLU A 66 13.54 3.74 8.26
CA GLU A 66 13.69 4.38 6.95
C GLU A 66 12.81 3.73 5.87
N PRO A 67 12.87 2.39 5.65
CA PRO A 67 11.96 1.73 4.71
C PRO A 67 10.50 1.84 5.16
N PHE A 68 10.22 1.90 6.47
CA PHE A 68 8.85 2.13 6.96
C PHE A 68 8.30 3.49 6.53
N ARG A 69 9.08 4.56 6.70
CA ARG A 69 8.67 5.92 6.29
C ARG A 69 8.53 6.02 4.78
N LYS A 70 9.45 5.41 4.02
CA LYS A 70 9.35 5.34 2.56
C LYS A 70 8.05 4.64 2.13
N GLY A 71 7.76 3.47 2.67
CA GLY A 71 6.54 2.72 2.35
C GLY A 71 5.26 3.50 2.69
N LEU A 72 5.24 4.26 3.78
CA LEU A 72 4.10 5.13 4.13
C LEU A 72 3.93 6.29 3.12
N ASN A 73 5.02 6.91 2.69
CA ASN A 73 4.98 7.96 1.67
C ASN A 73 4.51 7.43 0.32
N ASP A 74 4.98 6.25 -0.07
CA ASP A 74 4.56 5.60 -1.32
C ASP A 74 3.07 5.27 -1.29
N LEU A 75 2.55 4.73 -0.16
CA LEU A 75 1.12 4.49 0.02
C LEU A 75 0.31 5.78 -0.11
N MET A 76 0.73 6.87 0.53
CA MET A 76 0.06 8.17 0.38
C MET A 76 0.06 8.64 -1.08
N GLY A 77 1.17 8.45 -1.80
CA GLY A 77 1.29 8.77 -3.22
C GLY A 77 0.27 7.99 -4.07
N VAL A 78 0.09 6.70 -3.81
CA VAL A 78 -0.92 5.88 -4.48
C VAL A 78 -2.33 6.37 -4.16
N CYS A 79 -2.65 6.64 -2.89
CA CYS A 79 -3.95 7.16 -2.50
C CYS A 79 -4.26 8.50 -3.20
N GLN A 80 -3.29 9.41 -3.26
CA GLN A 80 -3.45 10.69 -3.95
C GLN A 80 -3.65 10.50 -5.46
N HIS A 81 -2.92 9.57 -6.07
CA HIS A 81 -3.07 9.27 -7.49
C HIS A 81 -4.46 8.73 -7.82
N VAL A 82 -4.99 7.82 -7.00
CA VAL A 82 -6.35 7.29 -7.13
C VAL A 82 -7.38 8.40 -6.99
N LEU A 83 -7.24 9.26 -5.97
CA LEU A 83 -8.14 10.39 -5.76
C LEU A 83 -8.15 11.35 -6.95
N ASN A 84 -6.98 11.78 -7.42
CA ASN A 84 -6.86 12.70 -8.55
C ASN A 84 -7.47 12.14 -9.83
N THR A 85 -7.27 10.84 -10.08
CA THR A 85 -7.83 10.16 -11.26
C THR A 85 -9.35 10.09 -11.16
N PHE A 86 -9.88 9.73 -9.99
CA PHE A 86 -11.30 9.69 -9.74
C PHE A 86 -11.96 11.07 -9.91
N GLU A 87 -11.38 12.13 -9.32
CA GLU A 87 -11.88 13.50 -9.44
C GLU A 87 -11.87 13.99 -10.90
N ARG A 88 -10.82 13.68 -11.66
CA ARG A 88 -10.73 14.00 -13.08
C ARG A 88 -11.84 13.33 -13.87
N SER A 89 -11.99 12.01 -13.75
CA SER A 89 -13.03 11.27 -14.46
C SER A 89 -14.44 11.72 -14.07
N MET A 90 -14.66 12.05 -12.79
CA MET A 90 -15.94 12.59 -12.33
C MET A 90 -16.25 13.98 -12.90
N LYS A 91 -15.23 14.84 -13.04
CA LYS A 91 -15.40 16.16 -13.65
C LYS A 91 -15.73 16.05 -15.14
N GLU A 92 -15.01 15.20 -15.87
CA GLU A 92 -15.26 14.92 -17.29
C GLU A 92 -16.68 14.36 -17.51
N TYR A 93 -17.09 13.40 -16.68
CA TYR A 93 -18.44 12.83 -16.75
C TYR A 93 -19.54 13.87 -16.50
N ARG A 94 -19.35 14.76 -15.50
CA ARG A 94 -20.32 15.82 -15.20
C ARG A 94 -20.43 16.85 -16.34
N ALA A 95 -19.30 17.23 -16.94
CA ALA A 95 -19.29 18.15 -18.08
C ALA A 95 -20.02 17.55 -19.30
N GLN A 96 -19.75 16.29 -19.63
CA GLN A 96 -20.45 15.58 -20.71
C GLN A 96 -21.96 15.51 -20.46
N ARG A 97 -22.38 15.23 -19.21
CA ARG A 97 -23.81 15.18 -18.84
C ARG A 97 -24.50 16.54 -18.94
N GLU A 98 -23.80 17.63 -18.64
CA GLU A 98 -24.34 18.99 -18.77
C GLU A 98 -24.49 19.39 -20.24
N GLU A 99 -23.54 19.02 -21.10
CA GLU A 99 -23.63 19.23 -22.55
C GLU A 99 -24.75 18.41 -23.21
N GLU A 100 -25.00 17.18 -22.77
CA GLU A 100 -26.12 16.34 -23.25
C GLU A 100 -27.51 16.87 -22.83
N MET A 101 -27.59 17.70 -21.80
CA MET A 101 -28.84 18.29 -21.31
C MET A 101 -29.14 19.68 -21.92
N GLN A 102 -28.24 20.21 -22.75
CA GLN A 102 -28.41 21.46 -23.51
C GLN A 102 -28.85 21.19 -24.94
#